data_AF-A0A5N9HFP9-F1
#
_entry.id   AF-A0A5N9HFP9-F1
#
_cell.length_a   1.000
_cell.length_b   1.000
_cell.length_c   1.000
_cell.angle_alpha   90.00
_cell.angle_beta   90.00
_cell.angle_gamma   90.00
#
_symmetry.space_group_name_H-M   'P 1'
#
loop_
_entity.id
_entity.type
_entity.pdbx_description
1 polymer ?
#
loop_
_entity_poly.entity_id
_entity_poly.type
_entity_poly.pdbx_seq_one_letter_code
_entity_poly.pdbx_strand_id
1 'polypeptide(L)' 'DSMKKLDMLNAIGANHVIDYTQEDFTISGETYNIVFDVAGKSSFSRSVRSRNRNGHHILANPSLSLLV' A
#
# COMPACT_ATOMS: atom_id res chain seq x y z
N ASP A 1 6.47 6.39 11.38
CA ASP A 1 7.23 6.78 10.17
C ASP A 1 7.97 8.10 10.45
N SER A 2 8.78 8.64 9.53
CA SER A 2 9.39 9.97 9.70
C SER A 2 8.93 10.94 8.61
N MET A 3 8.68 12.20 8.97
CA MET A 3 8.27 13.25 8.01
C MET A 3 9.26 13.37 6.83
N LYS A 4 10.57 13.22 7.10
CA LYS A 4 11.62 13.22 6.07
C LYS A 4 11.39 12.20 4.96
N LYS A 5 10.82 11.04 5.28
CA LYS A 5 10.49 10.00 4.28
C LYS A 5 9.32 10.43 3.40
N LEU A 6 8.29 11.05 3.98
CA LEU A 6 7.13 11.54 3.22
C LEU A 6 7.56 12.66 2.26
N ASP A 7 8.38 13.60 2.73
CA ASP A 7 8.93 14.68 1.89
C ASP A 7 9.77 14.11 0.73
N MET A 8 10.61 13.11 1.01
CA MET A 8 11.39 12.43 0.00
C MET A 8 10.51 11.74 -1.06
N LEU A 9 9.43 11.05 -0.66
CA LEU A 9 8.50 10.40 -1.58
C LEU A 9 7.85 11.41 -2.52
N ASN A 10 7.46 12.58 -2.01
CA ASN A 10 6.95 13.67 -2.84
C ASN A 10 8.03 14.20 -3.80
N ALA A 11 9.27 14.39 -3.31
CA ALA A 11 10.36 14.91 -4.12
C ALA A 11 10.77 13.99 -5.30
N ILE A 12 10.61 12.66 -5.15
CA ILE A 12 10.88 11.69 -6.24
C ILE A 12 9.69 11.53 -7.21
N GLY A 13 8.63 12.31 -7.04
CA GLY A 13 7.50 12.37 -7.98
C GLY A 13 6.33 11.45 -7.64
N ALA A 14 6.18 11.01 -6.40
CA ALA A 14 4.94 10.35 -6.00
C ALA A 14 3.76 11.34 -6.11
N ASN A 15 2.71 10.96 -6.84
CA ASN A 15 1.53 11.81 -7.00
C ASN A 15 0.69 11.92 -5.72
N HIS A 16 0.69 10.85 -4.92
CA HIS A 16 -0.02 10.80 -3.64
C HIS A 16 0.81 10.00 -2.64
N VAL A 17 0.99 10.57 -1.45
CA VAL A 17 1.75 9.98 -0.36
C VAL A 17 0.85 9.89 0.86
N ILE A 18 0.72 8.69 1.41
CA ILE A 18 -0.14 8.40 2.57
C ILE A 18 0.75 8.17 3.79
N ASP A 19 0.50 8.89 4.88
CA ASP A 19 1.05 8.57 6.18
C ASP A 19 0.21 7.46 6.83
N TYR A 20 0.71 6.22 6.78
CA TYR A 20 0.01 5.05 7.32
C TYR A 20 -0.24 5.12 8.84
N THR A 21 0.41 6.03 9.56
CA THR A 21 0.17 6.24 11.00
C THR A 21 -1.07 7.09 11.28
N GLN A 22 -1.53 7.84 10.27
CA GLN A 22 -2.69 8.73 10.35
C GLN A 22 -3.86 8.22 9.52
N GLU A 23 -3.57 7.54 8.41
CA GLU A 23 -4.56 7.12 7.43
C GLU A 23 -4.43 5.63 7.09
N ASP A 24 -5.58 4.96 6.95
CA ASP A 24 -5.66 3.60 6.41
C ASP A 24 -6.18 3.66 4.98
N PHE A 25 -5.30 3.43 4.00
CA PHE A 25 -5.69 3.48 2.58
C PHE A 25 -6.81 2.48 2.25
N THR A 26 -6.99 1.43 3.06
CA THR A 26 -7.95 0.37 2.76
C THR A 26 -9.41 0.76 3.00
N ILE A 27 -9.65 1.86 3.72
CA ILE A 27 -10.99 2.38 4.02
C ILE A 27 -11.35 3.63 3.19
N SER A 28 -10.42 4.15 2.40
CA SER A 28 -10.60 5.38 1.61
C SER A 28 -11.67 5.26 0.51
N GLY A 29 -12.08 4.04 0.15
CA GLY A 29 -12.94 3.78 -1.00
C GLY A 29 -12.22 3.83 -2.36
N GLU A 30 -10.96 4.29 -2.37
CA GLU A 30 -10.11 4.27 -3.55
C GLU A 30 -9.78 2.83 -3.96
N THR A 31 -9.74 2.62 -5.27
CA THR A 31 -9.49 1.30 -5.85
C THR A 31 -8.28 1.32 -6.75
N TYR A 32 -7.39 0.37 -6.51
CA TYR A 32 -6.11 0.30 -7.22
C TYR A 32 -6.12 -0.83 -8.26
N ASN A 33 -5.57 -0.56 -9.44
CA ASN A 33 -5.29 -1.61 -10.42
C ASN A 33 -4.12 -2.50 -9.99
N ILE A 34 -3.13 -1.92 -9.31
CA ILE A 34 -1.97 -2.66 -8.81
C ILE A 34 -1.70 -2.20 -7.38
N VAL A 35 -1.58 -3.16 -6.47
CA VAL A 35 -0.99 -2.94 -5.14
C VAL A 35 0.34 -3.69 -5.12
N PHE A 36 1.44 -2.96 -4.96
CA PHE A 36 2.79 -3.51 -4.92
C PHE A 36 3.33 -3.43 -3.49
N ASP A 37 3.26 -4.55 -2.77
CA ASP A 37 3.63 -4.61 -1.35
C ASP A 37 5.06 -5.12 -1.17
N VAL A 38 5.90 -4.24 -0.63
CA VAL A 38 7.31 -4.51 -0.32
C VAL A 38 7.54 -4.71 1.18
N ALA A 39 6.70 -4.09 2.01
CA ALA A 39 6.93 -4.01 3.45
C ALA A 39 6.17 -5.08 4.24
N GLY A 40 5.10 -5.64 3.67
CA GLY A 40 4.28 -6.67 4.31
C GLY A 40 3.57 -6.20 5.58
N LYS A 41 3.37 -4.88 5.74
CA LYS A 41 2.79 -4.28 6.96
C LYS A 41 1.27 -4.14 6.91
N SER A 42 0.68 -4.29 5.72
CA SER A 42 -0.75 -4.20 5.51
C SER A 42 -1.34 -5.60 5.43
N SER A 43 -2.53 -5.81 6.00
CA SER A 43 -3.19 -7.12 5.89
C SER A 43 -3.52 -7.38 4.43
N PHE A 44 -3.03 -8.48 3.88
CA PHE A 44 -3.28 -8.90 2.50
C PHE A 44 -4.79 -8.89 2.18
N SER A 45 -5.62 -9.40 3.09
CA SER A 45 -7.08 -9.42 2.93
C SER A 45 -7.71 -8.02 2.82
N ARG A 46 -7.16 -7.03 3.53
CA ARG A 46 -7.61 -5.63 3.47
C ARG A 46 -7.15 -4.98 2.18
N SER A 47 -5.88 -5.14 1.82
CA SER A 47 -5.31 -4.63 0.56
C SER A 47 -6.03 -5.19 -0.67
N VAL A 48 -6.43 -6.46 -0.64
CA VAL A 48 -7.17 -7.10 -1.75
C VAL A 48 -8.56 -6.49 -1.96
N ARG A 49 -9.23 -6.02 -0.90
CA ARG A 49 -10.54 -5.38 -0.99
C ARG A 49 -10.50 -3.99 -1.63
N SER A 50 -9.38 -3.28 -1.50
CA SER A 50 -9.17 -1.97 -2.11
C SER A 50 -8.69 -2.05 -3.56
N ARG A 51 -8.93 -3.17 -4.25
CA ARG A 51 -8.55 -3.35 -5.65
C ARG A 51 -9.76 -3.33 -6.55
N ASN A 52 -9.52 -2.88 -7.77
CA ASN A 52 -10.44 -3.07 -8.87
C ASN A 52 -10.66 -4.56 -9.16
N ARG A 53 -11.80 -4.90 -9.78
CA ARG A 53 -12.18 -6.29 -10.13
C ARG A 53 -11.09 -7.06 -10.90
N ASN A 54 -10.32 -6.35 -11.73
CA ASN A 54 -9.22 -6.90 -12.53
C ASN A 54 -7.83 -6.47 -12.03
N GLY A 55 -7.75 -5.94 -10.81
CA GLY A 55 -6.50 -5.50 -10.22
C GLY A 55 -5.63 -6.68 -9.81
N HIS A 56 -4.35 -6.40 -9.56
CA HIS A 56 -3.35 -7.38 -9.11
C HIS A 56 -2.72 -6.93 -7.79
N HIS A 57 -2.46 -7.89 -6.90
CA HIS A 57 -1.67 -7.66 -5.70
C HIS A 57 -0.34 -8.39 -5.87
N ILE A 58 0.75 -7.64 -5.86
CA ILE A 58 2.09 -8.17 -6.10
C ILE A 58 2.86 -8.06 -4.78
N LEU A 59 3.34 -9.20 -4.29
CA LEU A 59 4.22 -9.26 -3.12
C LEU A 59 5.67 -9.25 -3.63
N ALA A 60 6.41 -8.18 -3.33
CA ALA A 60 7.82 -8.07 -3.73
C ALA A 60 8.74 -8.93 -2.84
N ASN A 61 8.29 -9.28 -1.63
CA ASN A 61 8.96 -10.18 -0.72
C ASN A 61 8.00 -11.31 -0.29
N PRO A 62 7.89 -12.41 -1.07
CA PRO A 62 6.93 -13.47 -0.80
C PRO A 62 7.39 -14.34 0.39
N SER A 63 6.99 -13.94 1.61
CA SER A 63 7.01 -14.82 2.78
C SER A 63 5.60 -15.32 3.06
N LEU A 64 5.49 -16.60 3.43
CA LEU A 64 4.21 -17.20 3.85
C LEU A 64 3.56 -16.44 5.01
N SER A 65 4.37 -15.82 5.89
CA SER A 65 3.89 -15.00 7.01
C SER A 65 3.11 -13.74 6.58
N LEU A 66 3.21 -13.32 5.32
CA LEU A 66 2.51 -12.14 4.78
C LEU A 66 1.15 -12.49 4.15
N LEU A 67 0.88 -13.78 3.95
CA LEU A 67 -0.39 -14.27 3.39
C LEU A 67 -1.43 -14.59 4.47
N VAL A 68 -1.03 -14.60 5.74
CA VAL A 68 -1.86 -14.95 6.90
C VAL A 68 -2.57 -13.72 7.45
#